data_AF-A0A5E3WL18-F1
#
_entry.id   AF-A0A5E3WL18-F1
#
_cell.length_a   1.000
_cell.length_b   1.000
_cell.length_c   1.000
_cell.angle_alpha   90.00
_cell.angle_beta   90.00
_cell.angle_gamma   90.00
#
_symmetry.space_group_name_H-M   'P 1'
#
loop_
_entity.id
_entity.type
_entity.pdbx_description
1 polymer ?
#
loop_
_entity_poly.entity_id
_entity_poly.type
_entity_poly.pdbx_seq_one_letter_code
_entity_poly.pdbx_strand_id
1 'polypeptide(L)'
;MVHKASTLHVLHNSTYTLNYRFERHSEAHGIFDFSYTLEPLNALPQSSPVALASGHIILRDYLGASRKWYTEMDIPSQETAELSLLFDARARLLDEYISNRYLRGSGVWGHELSEGSILLVTDLSVEEPYRGRGIGSWLLRHVLSEPAITRPPATHRRWLHPPPAKCEFAIAWPAGIGGASTSPEQHRKQSDVAVRTFHTVGFRRIGRSVFFARALKDTLHPSLSLEAHEDASEISRPELSRPLPALSPFMRTLVQADWPENARRLPLHAMIVSDDCSDSRIVDALSQLTTPNELAHICLADPVAMNATPLHLAAMRSRASVVIKLLTMNARGNLFTATAHGRLPLDCLQQKMREERVFASAVGMQNWPGHSALSIETQAILLAAMGKPVPNEDAARWGCTCGHCVKGWFSLRMLYQVSVRAEVAMDMLQHSLDLTPADETRGRTRLYKSSTLDNVHFMKYIPEQICAQGVHATFIKGYGAVLRAIASITRRNKIPTLQLVTSHALDGRDDHFAARAVDFFLKKGGRVEHALNGVLHAASELGPGGDGSFLEIEDFADDLAALPDCENDEDYPLLRANLCLPSNLNGPASSAWADKFLNPADLDDTMDTSSSSSGQGVSESEDEGY
;
A
#
# COMPACT_ATOMS: atom_id res chain seq x y z
N MET A 1 12.10 -12.49 -16.88
CA MET A 1 13.54 -12.54 -17.20
C MET A 1 14.26 -12.93 -15.93
N VAL A 2 15.10 -13.97 -15.97
CA VAL A 2 15.84 -14.44 -14.79
C VAL A 2 17.30 -14.06 -14.96
N HIS A 3 17.85 -13.31 -14.00
CA HIS A 3 19.26 -12.94 -13.98
C HIS A 3 20.00 -13.91 -13.06
N LYS A 4 21.12 -14.43 -13.57
CA LYS A 4 22.03 -15.30 -12.82
C LYS A 4 23.45 -14.80 -12.98
N ALA A 5 24.21 -14.78 -11.90
CA ALA A 5 25.63 -14.45 -11.91
C ALA A 5 26.36 -15.27 -10.84
N SER A 6 27.67 -15.47 -11.02
CA SER A 6 28.51 -16.17 -10.05
C SER A 6 29.81 -15.40 -9.82
N THR A 7 30.28 -15.36 -8.58
CA THR A 7 31.55 -14.70 -8.19
C THR A 7 32.35 -15.58 -7.24
N LEU A 8 33.68 -15.47 -7.26
CA LEU A 8 34.57 -16.24 -6.39
C LEU A 8 35.00 -15.41 -5.18
N HIS A 9 34.96 -16.00 -4.00
CA HIS A 9 35.35 -15.37 -2.73
C HIS A 9 36.20 -16.30 -1.87
N VAL A 10 37.15 -15.74 -1.13
CA VAL A 10 37.99 -16.49 -0.18
C VAL A 10 37.60 -16.15 1.24
N LEU A 11 37.19 -17.16 2.02
CA LEU A 11 36.80 -17.02 3.43
C LEU A 11 37.51 -18.11 4.25
N HIS A 12 38.23 -17.72 5.31
CA HIS A 12 38.92 -18.66 6.19
C HIS A 12 39.82 -19.67 5.44
N ASN A 13 40.57 -19.19 4.45
CA ASN A 13 41.46 -20.00 3.57
C ASN A 13 40.75 -21.01 2.66
N SER A 14 39.42 -20.97 2.58
CA SER A 14 38.63 -21.77 1.63
C SER A 14 38.08 -20.87 0.52
N THR A 15 38.04 -21.39 -0.71
CA THR A 15 37.44 -20.69 -1.86
C THR A 15 36.00 -21.14 -2.03
N TYR A 16 35.11 -20.17 -2.17
CA TYR A 16 33.68 -20.35 -2.36
C TYR A 16 33.22 -19.67 -3.64
N THR A 17 32.22 -20.28 -4.28
CA THR A 17 31.43 -19.68 -5.35
C THR A 17 30.17 -19.11 -4.73
N LEU A 18 29.94 -17.82 -4.94
CA LEU A 18 28.70 -17.15 -4.58
C LEU A 18 27.85 -17.03 -5.85
N ASN A 19 26.75 -17.78 -5.91
CA ASN A 19 25.77 -17.69 -6.96
C ASN A 19 24.68 -16.70 -6.56
N TYR A 20 24.27 -15.86 -7.50
CA TYR A 20 23.19 -14.88 -7.35
C TYR A 20 22.10 -15.17 -8.37
N ARG A 21 20.85 -15.14 -7.93
CA ARG A 21 19.66 -15.20 -8.76
C ARG A 21 18.76 -14.00 -8.45
N PHE A 22 18.18 -13.43 -9.50
CA PHE A 22 17.21 -12.35 -9.39
C PHE A 22 16.13 -12.48 -10.47
N GLU A 23 14.87 -12.39 -10.07
CA GLU A 23 13.73 -12.47 -10.98
C GLU A 23 12.54 -11.71 -10.45
N ARG A 24 11.58 -11.39 -11.31
CA ARG A 24 10.31 -10.80 -10.87
C ARG A 24 9.47 -11.89 -10.21
N HIS A 25 8.80 -11.56 -9.10
CA HIS A 25 7.84 -12.48 -8.49
C HIS A 25 6.73 -12.80 -9.50
N SER A 26 6.30 -14.06 -9.57
CA SER A 26 5.36 -14.53 -10.60
C SER A 26 3.99 -13.88 -10.49
N GLU A 27 3.56 -13.57 -9.27
CA GLU A 27 2.20 -13.12 -8.96
C GLU A 27 2.14 -11.69 -8.39
N ALA A 28 3.28 -11.10 -8.01
CA ALA A 28 3.36 -9.78 -7.38
C ALA A 28 4.20 -8.84 -8.25
N HIS A 29 3.53 -7.90 -8.92
CA HIS A 29 4.11 -7.10 -9.98
C HIS A 29 5.16 -6.09 -9.52
N GLY A 30 5.04 -5.57 -8.29
CA GLY A 30 5.97 -4.66 -7.64
C GLY A 30 7.00 -5.35 -6.75
N ILE A 31 7.13 -6.69 -6.85
CA ILE A 31 8.04 -7.48 -6.02
C ILE A 31 8.99 -8.30 -6.91
N PHE A 32 10.26 -8.33 -6.53
CA PHE A 32 11.30 -9.13 -7.20
C PHE A 32 11.99 -10.02 -6.18
N ASP A 33 12.21 -11.27 -6.53
CA ASP A 33 12.87 -12.23 -5.68
C ASP A 33 14.37 -12.21 -5.92
N PHE A 34 15.14 -12.31 -4.84
CA PHE A 34 16.58 -12.52 -4.91
C PHE A 34 16.99 -13.72 -4.08
N SER A 35 18.05 -14.40 -4.52
CA SER A 35 18.72 -15.39 -3.69
C SER A 35 20.23 -15.42 -3.95
N TYR A 36 20.96 -15.68 -2.87
CA TYR A 36 22.40 -15.84 -2.83
C TYR A 36 22.72 -17.20 -2.23
N THR A 37 23.38 -18.08 -2.99
CA THR A 37 23.90 -19.36 -2.49
C THR A 37 25.41 -19.33 -2.45
N LEU A 38 25.98 -19.66 -1.29
CA LEU A 38 27.42 -19.80 -1.11
C LEU A 38 27.77 -21.29 -1.13
N GLU A 39 28.58 -21.70 -2.08
CA GLU A 39 28.98 -23.09 -2.29
C GLU A 39 30.51 -23.21 -2.27
N PRO A 40 31.10 -24.31 -1.76
CA PRO A 40 32.52 -24.56 -1.94
C PRO A 40 32.87 -24.67 -3.43
N LEU A 41 34.03 -24.18 -3.86
CA LEU A 41 34.43 -24.23 -5.28
C LEU A 41 34.35 -25.65 -5.90
N ASN A 42 34.57 -26.68 -5.10
CA ASN A 42 34.56 -28.10 -5.50
C ASN A 42 33.33 -28.86 -4.96
N ALA A 43 32.21 -28.18 -4.72
CA ALA A 43 30.99 -28.85 -4.27
C ALA A 43 30.47 -29.84 -5.33
N LEU A 44 29.93 -30.97 -4.87
CA LEU A 44 29.18 -31.86 -5.75
C LEU A 44 27.87 -31.17 -6.15
N PRO A 45 27.32 -31.40 -7.37
CA PRO A 45 26.09 -30.76 -7.85
C PRO A 45 24.84 -30.91 -6.96
N GLN A 46 24.89 -31.78 -5.94
CA GLN A 46 23.79 -32.09 -5.03
C GLN A 46 24.08 -31.71 -3.58
N SER A 47 25.24 -31.11 -3.26
CA SER A 47 25.52 -30.67 -1.89
C SER A 47 24.66 -29.47 -1.52
N SER A 48 24.16 -29.42 -0.29
CA SER A 48 23.50 -28.22 0.22
C SER A 48 24.50 -27.04 0.26
N PRO A 49 24.03 -25.81 -0.03
CA PRO A 49 24.90 -24.64 0.02
C PRO A 49 25.38 -24.41 1.44
N VAL A 50 26.62 -23.93 1.59
CA VAL A 50 27.24 -23.58 2.89
C VAL A 50 26.43 -22.51 3.62
N ALA A 51 25.91 -21.55 2.87
CA ALA A 51 25.02 -20.53 3.35
C ALA A 51 24.05 -20.08 2.25
N LEU A 52 22.88 -19.65 2.65
CA LEU A 52 21.82 -19.13 1.79
C LEU A 52 21.34 -17.79 2.37
N ALA A 53 21.10 -16.82 1.50
CA ALA A 53 20.31 -15.64 1.83
C ALA A 53 19.31 -15.37 0.71
N SER A 54 18.04 -15.14 1.05
CA SER A 54 17.01 -14.79 0.07
C SER A 54 16.01 -13.79 0.62
N GLY A 55 15.21 -13.23 -0.27
CA GLY A 55 14.12 -12.35 0.07
C GLY A 55 13.64 -11.56 -1.15
N HIS A 56 13.18 -10.35 -0.91
CA HIS A 56 12.45 -9.56 -1.89
C HIS A 56 13.02 -8.14 -2.05
N ILE A 57 13.02 -7.62 -3.27
CA ILE A 57 13.06 -6.19 -3.55
C ILE A 57 11.62 -5.74 -3.77
N ILE A 58 11.14 -4.86 -2.89
CA ILE A 58 9.77 -4.35 -2.91
C ILE A 58 9.82 -2.92 -3.45
N LEU A 59 9.16 -2.68 -4.57
CA LEU A 59 8.97 -1.36 -5.17
C LEU A 59 7.92 -0.58 -4.37
N ARG A 60 8.25 -0.23 -3.12
CA ARG A 60 7.30 0.35 -2.16
C ARG A 60 6.58 1.57 -2.71
N ASP A 61 7.32 2.51 -3.33
CA ASP A 61 6.73 3.72 -3.90
C ASP A 61 5.69 3.37 -4.97
N TYR A 62 6.00 2.45 -5.89
CA TYR A 62 5.05 1.98 -6.90
C TYR A 62 3.83 1.30 -6.29
N LEU A 63 4.00 0.46 -5.26
CA LEU A 63 2.89 -0.22 -4.59
C LEU A 63 2.00 0.75 -3.80
N GLY A 64 2.61 1.71 -3.11
CA GLY A 64 1.91 2.74 -2.36
C GLY A 64 1.17 3.72 -3.27
N ALA A 65 1.82 4.12 -4.36
CA ALA A 65 1.26 4.91 -5.45
C ALA A 65 0.03 4.22 -6.06
N SER A 66 0.18 2.97 -6.50
CA SER A 66 -0.90 2.20 -7.14
C SER A 66 -1.95 1.67 -6.16
N ARG A 67 -1.84 1.95 -4.85
CA ARG A 67 -2.71 1.44 -3.78
C ARG A 67 -2.78 -0.10 -3.71
N LYS A 68 -1.76 -0.78 -4.21
CA LYS A 68 -1.64 -2.25 -4.23
C LYS A 68 -0.78 -2.80 -3.10
N TRP A 69 -0.33 -1.95 -2.17
CA TRP A 69 0.54 -2.32 -1.06
C TRP A 69 0.10 -3.60 -0.35
N TYR A 70 -1.07 -3.62 0.26
CA TYR A 70 -1.52 -4.80 1.01
C TYR A 70 -1.76 -6.02 0.12
N THR A 71 -2.40 -5.82 -1.03
CA THR A 71 -2.76 -6.92 -1.94
C THR A 71 -1.53 -7.60 -2.54
N GLU A 72 -0.45 -6.88 -2.82
CA GLU A 72 0.77 -7.48 -3.35
C GLU A 72 1.70 -7.99 -2.26
N MET A 73 1.69 -7.39 -1.07
CA MET A 73 2.51 -7.86 0.06
C MET A 73 1.96 -9.14 0.71
N ASP A 74 0.69 -9.46 0.53
CA ASP A 74 0.08 -10.71 1.03
C ASP A 74 0.43 -11.95 0.17
N ILE A 75 0.94 -11.73 -1.06
CA ILE A 75 1.18 -12.81 -2.03
C ILE A 75 2.45 -13.64 -1.72
N PRO A 76 3.63 -13.06 -1.44
CA PRO A 76 4.87 -13.84 -1.37
C PRO A 76 4.96 -14.71 -0.12
N SER A 77 4.68 -14.16 1.05
CA SER A 77 4.81 -14.87 2.33
C SER A 77 4.01 -14.21 3.47
N GLN A 78 3.90 -14.92 4.60
CA GLN A 78 3.29 -14.35 5.82
C GLN A 78 4.12 -13.17 6.35
N GLU A 79 5.45 -13.23 6.24
CA GLU A 79 6.37 -12.19 6.68
C GLU A 79 6.18 -10.89 5.89
N THR A 80 5.96 -10.96 4.58
CA THR A 80 5.64 -9.77 3.77
C THR A 80 4.27 -9.21 4.15
N ALA A 81 3.27 -10.07 4.40
CA ALA A 81 1.95 -9.66 4.84
C ALA A 81 2.02 -8.92 6.20
N GLU A 82 2.75 -9.47 7.17
CA GLU A 82 2.95 -8.85 8.48
C GLU A 82 3.76 -7.54 8.41
N LEU A 83 4.77 -7.48 7.54
CA LEU A 83 5.51 -6.24 7.31
C LEU A 83 4.59 -5.14 6.80
N SER A 84 3.66 -5.48 5.90
CA SER A 84 2.75 -4.51 5.30
C SER A 84 1.93 -3.75 6.33
N LEU A 85 1.63 -4.36 7.48
CA LEU A 85 0.84 -3.77 8.57
C LEU A 85 1.59 -2.67 9.35
N LEU A 86 2.91 -2.53 9.16
CA LEU A 86 3.65 -1.37 9.69
C LEU A 86 3.36 -0.09 8.90
N PHE A 87 2.80 -0.22 7.70
CA PHE A 87 2.57 0.86 6.77
C PHE A 87 1.08 1.05 6.51
N ASP A 88 0.72 2.24 6.02
CA ASP A 88 -0.63 2.54 5.53
C ASP A 88 -0.87 1.99 4.10
N ALA A 89 -2.07 2.20 3.55
CA ALA A 89 -2.42 1.78 2.19
C ALA A 89 -1.59 2.46 1.09
N ARG A 90 -0.83 3.50 1.42
CA ARG A 90 0.11 4.21 0.55
C ARG A 90 1.55 3.78 0.83
N ALA A 91 1.73 2.69 1.57
CA ALA A 91 3.03 2.17 1.97
C ALA A 91 3.88 3.19 2.75
N ARG A 92 3.25 4.10 3.51
CA ARG A 92 3.94 5.05 4.40
C ARG A 92 3.97 4.49 5.81
N LEU A 93 5.09 4.65 6.52
CA LEU A 93 5.22 4.15 7.88
C LEU A 93 4.14 4.79 8.77
N LEU A 94 3.39 3.98 9.52
CA LEU A 94 2.31 4.50 10.35
C LEU A 94 2.87 5.43 11.43
N ASP A 95 2.17 6.55 11.68
CA ASP A 95 2.55 7.57 12.68
C ASP A 95 2.73 6.99 14.10
N GLU A 96 2.08 5.87 14.41
CA GLU A 96 2.28 5.17 15.67
C GLU A 96 3.71 4.66 15.87
N TYR A 97 4.46 4.39 14.81
CA TYR A 97 5.89 4.03 14.90
C TYR A 97 6.83 5.23 14.89
N ILE A 98 6.30 6.44 14.72
CA ILE A 98 7.08 7.69 14.64
C ILE A 98 6.85 8.54 15.89
N SER A 99 5.58 8.83 16.18
CA SER A 99 5.18 9.82 17.18
C SER A 99 4.77 9.21 18.53
N ASN A 100 4.31 7.96 18.56
CA ASN A 100 3.85 7.34 19.81
C ASN A 100 5.04 7.10 20.75
N ARG A 101 4.93 7.56 22.00
CA ARG A 101 6.00 7.51 23.00
C ARG A 101 6.53 6.09 23.26
N TYR A 102 5.69 5.06 23.16
CA TYR A 102 6.07 3.68 23.39
C TYR A 102 6.39 2.95 22.08
N LEU A 103 5.52 3.03 21.08
CA LEU A 103 5.64 2.26 19.84
C LEU A 103 6.80 2.72 18.95
N ARG A 104 7.24 3.99 19.06
CA ARG A 104 8.40 4.49 18.32
C ARG A 104 9.74 3.87 18.70
N GLY A 105 9.80 3.08 19.77
CA GLY A 105 11.03 2.42 20.21
C GLY A 105 12.16 3.40 20.48
N SER A 106 13.32 3.20 19.84
CA SER A 106 14.49 4.08 19.92
C SER A 106 14.28 5.42 19.20
N GLY A 107 13.29 5.52 18.31
CA GLY A 107 12.99 6.73 17.54
C GLY A 107 14.03 7.07 16.47
N VAL A 108 14.93 6.14 16.14
CA VAL A 108 15.93 6.31 15.06
C VAL A 108 15.34 6.17 13.66
N TRP A 109 14.08 5.74 13.56
CA TRP A 109 13.34 5.60 12.31
C TRP A 109 12.14 6.55 12.31
N GLY A 110 11.88 7.17 11.17
CA GLY A 110 10.82 8.13 10.94
C GLY A 110 10.21 8.01 9.54
N HIS A 111 9.80 9.14 8.98
CA HIS A 111 9.13 9.21 7.68
C HIS A 111 10.05 8.79 6.52
N GLU A 112 11.36 8.74 6.69
CA GLU A 112 12.29 8.25 5.68
C GLU A 112 11.99 6.81 5.25
N LEU A 113 11.44 5.97 6.14
CA LEU A 113 10.97 4.63 5.76
C LEU A 113 9.75 4.64 4.84
N SER A 114 9.14 5.80 4.58
CA SER A 114 8.01 5.98 3.67
C SER A 114 8.43 6.25 2.23
N GLU A 115 9.74 6.40 1.95
CA GLU A 115 10.30 6.72 0.62
C GLU A 115 11.35 5.69 0.12
N GLY A 116 11.41 5.48 -1.20
CA GLY A 116 12.30 4.54 -1.86
C GLY A 116 11.87 3.06 -1.88
N SER A 117 12.66 2.18 -2.50
CA SER A 117 12.39 0.73 -2.47
C SER A 117 12.97 0.06 -1.22
N ILE A 118 12.38 -1.08 -0.83
CA ILE A 118 12.80 -1.87 0.32
C ILE A 118 13.50 -3.14 -0.15
N LEU A 119 14.65 -3.46 0.43
CA LEU A 119 15.25 -4.79 0.37
C LEU A 119 14.81 -5.60 1.60
N LEU A 120 13.87 -6.53 1.46
CA LEU A 120 13.45 -7.42 2.53
C LEU A 120 14.27 -8.71 2.52
N VAL A 121 14.98 -9.01 3.60
CA VAL A 121 15.65 -10.30 3.80
C VAL A 121 14.73 -11.22 4.58
N THR A 122 14.27 -12.31 3.95
CA THR A 122 13.36 -13.30 4.55
C THR A 122 14.14 -14.48 5.14
N ASP A 123 15.16 -14.95 4.43
CA ASP A 123 15.92 -16.13 4.83
C ASP A 123 17.40 -15.81 4.95
N LEU A 124 17.99 -16.31 6.04
CA LEU A 124 19.43 -16.36 6.22
C LEU A 124 19.77 -17.66 6.94
N SER A 125 20.43 -18.58 6.25
CA SER A 125 20.83 -19.86 6.83
C SER A 125 22.31 -20.13 6.61
N VAL A 126 22.91 -20.84 7.57
CA VAL A 126 24.29 -21.33 7.51
C VAL A 126 24.27 -22.78 7.97
N GLU A 127 24.86 -23.64 7.16
CA GLU A 127 24.97 -25.07 7.43
C GLU A 127 25.75 -25.31 8.72
N GLU A 128 25.31 -26.29 9.51
CA GLU A 128 25.80 -26.51 10.88
C GLU A 128 27.34 -26.61 11.01
N PRO A 129 28.06 -27.33 10.12
CA PRO A 129 29.53 -27.41 10.18
C PRO A 129 30.26 -26.08 9.97
N TYR A 130 29.58 -25.08 9.42
CA TYR A 130 30.11 -23.78 9.04
C TYR A 130 29.66 -22.64 9.97
N ARG A 131 28.78 -22.93 10.94
CA ARG A 131 28.34 -21.95 11.96
C ARG A 131 29.50 -21.50 12.85
N GLY A 132 29.37 -20.33 13.46
CA GLY A 132 30.40 -19.75 14.34
C GLY A 132 31.62 -19.14 13.63
N ARG A 133 31.67 -19.18 12.30
CA ARG A 133 32.77 -18.62 11.49
C ARG A 133 32.47 -17.23 10.90
N GLY A 134 31.38 -16.58 11.32
CA GLY A 134 30.98 -15.27 10.77
C GLY A 134 30.48 -15.28 9.32
N ILE A 135 30.27 -16.45 8.70
CA ILE A 135 29.79 -16.59 7.31
C ILE A 135 28.42 -15.92 7.11
N GLY A 136 27.48 -16.08 8.05
CA GLY A 136 26.16 -15.44 7.95
C GLY A 136 26.25 -13.91 7.91
N SER A 137 27.02 -13.29 8.82
CA SER A 137 27.25 -11.85 8.79
C SER A 137 28.00 -11.39 7.55
N TRP A 138 28.94 -12.18 7.03
CA TRP A 138 29.63 -11.87 5.79
C TRP A 138 28.67 -11.88 4.60
N LEU A 139 27.85 -12.94 4.46
CA LEU A 139 26.88 -13.07 3.38
C LEU A 139 25.86 -11.93 3.44
N LEU A 140 25.35 -11.63 4.62
CA LEU A 140 24.41 -10.53 4.82
C LEU A 140 25.02 -9.17 4.44
N ARG A 141 26.28 -8.89 4.80
CA ARG A 141 26.98 -7.67 4.32
C ARG A 141 27.12 -7.63 2.80
N HIS A 142 27.34 -8.78 2.16
CA HIS A 142 27.43 -8.87 0.71
C HIS A 142 26.09 -8.55 0.04
N VAL A 143 24.99 -9.13 0.53
CA VAL A 143 23.62 -8.83 0.07
C VAL A 143 23.30 -7.34 0.18
N LEU A 144 23.78 -6.68 1.24
CA LEU A 144 23.55 -5.27 1.52
C LEU A 144 24.47 -4.30 0.75
N SER A 145 25.37 -4.80 -0.10
CA SER A 145 26.32 -3.97 -0.87
C SER A 145 25.78 -3.61 -2.26
N GLU A 146 26.08 -2.40 -2.77
CA GLU A 146 25.46 -1.83 -3.98
C GLU A 146 25.46 -2.69 -5.27
N PRO A 147 26.46 -3.54 -5.59
CA PRO A 147 26.44 -4.33 -6.83
C PRO A 147 25.30 -5.37 -6.90
N ALA A 148 24.72 -5.73 -5.74
CA ALA A 148 23.70 -6.76 -5.56
C ALA A 148 22.27 -6.32 -5.89
N ILE A 149 22.00 -5.01 -5.83
CA ILE A 149 20.64 -4.43 -5.77
C ILE A 149 20.33 -3.60 -7.04
N THR A 150 21.35 -3.30 -7.87
CA THR A 150 21.27 -2.23 -8.87
C THR A 150 20.93 -2.64 -10.32
N ARG A 151 20.57 -3.89 -10.65
CA ARG A 151 20.33 -4.26 -12.07
C ARG A 151 19.26 -5.33 -12.33
N PRO A 152 18.05 -4.98 -12.77
CA PRO A 152 17.51 -5.52 -14.00
C PRO A 152 18.24 -4.87 -15.19
N PRO A 153 18.47 -5.59 -16.30
CA PRO A 153 18.94 -4.98 -17.54
C PRO A 153 17.94 -3.91 -17.94
N ALA A 154 18.47 -2.79 -18.43
CA ALA A 154 17.67 -1.80 -19.13
C ALA A 154 17.01 -2.48 -20.34
N THR A 155 15.80 -2.99 -20.16
CA THR A 155 14.92 -3.23 -21.29
C THR A 155 14.52 -1.85 -21.80
N HIS A 156 14.58 -1.64 -23.11
CA HIS A 156 14.40 -0.34 -23.78
C HIS A 156 13.07 0.38 -23.49
N ARG A 157 12.16 -0.19 -22.67
CA ARG A 157 10.91 0.43 -22.23
C ARG A 157 11.11 1.22 -20.94
N ARG A 158 11.81 2.35 -21.06
CA ARG A 158 11.97 3.39 -20.01
C ARG A 158 10.63 4.00 -19.53
N TRP A 159 9.53 3.67 -20.19
CA TRP A 159 8.20 4.26 -20.03
C TRP A 159 7.20 3.43 -19.20
N LEU A 160 7.51 2.18 -18.86
CA LEU A 160 6.58 1.29 -18.12
C LEU A 160 7.17 0.66 -16.86
N HIS A 161 8.50 0.72 -16.69
CA HIS A 161 9.17 0.22 -15.50
C HIS A 161 10.18 1.26 -15.03
N PRO A 162 10.08 1.75 -13.78
CA PRO A 162 11.11 2.62 -13.23
C PRO A 162 12.47 1.91 -13.28
N PRO A 163 13.59 2.66 -13.41
CA PRO A 163 14.94 2.11 -13.41
C PRO A 163 15.18 1.23 -12.17
N PRO A 164 16.22 0.36 -12.14
CA PRO A 164 16.60 -0.43 -10.95
C PRO A 164 16.45 0.41 -9.69
N ALA A 165 15.40 0.13 -8.93
CA ALA A 165 15.06 0.98 -7.82
C ALA A 165 16.13 0.76 -6.76
N LYS A 166 16.95 1.78 -6.53
CA LYS A 166 17.97 1.73 -5.49
C LYS A 166 17.24 1.61 -4.16
N CYS A 167 17.36 0.46 -3.49
CA CYS A 167 16.81 0.32 -2.15
C CYS A 167 17.48 1.31 -1.21
N GLU A 168 16.68 2.03 -0.45
CA GLU A 168 17.19 3.00 0.55
C GLU A 168 17.42 2.32 1.89
N PHE A 169 16.60 1.31 2.16
CA PHE A 169 16.60 0.55 3.39
C PHE A 169 16.57 -0.94 3.09
N ALA A 170 17.22 -1.70 3.96
CA ALA A 170 16.97 -3.12 4.09
C ALA A 170 16.12 -3.38 5.32
N ILE A 171 15.17 -4.31 5.24
CA ILE A 171 14.31 -4.74 6.33
C ILE A 171 14.48 -6.25 6.53
N ALA A 172 14.35 -6.74 7.75
CA ALA A 172 14.34 -8.16 8.07
C ALA A 172 13.50 -8.44 9.32
N TRP A 173 12.99 -9.67 9.44
CA TRP A 173 12.44 -10.19 10.68
C TRP A 173 13.42 -11.23 11.26
N PRO A 174 14.27 -10.87 12.24
CA PRO A 174 15.28 -11.77 12.78
C PRO A 174 14.68 -12.77 13.76
N ALA A 175 13.96 -13.78 13.24
CA ALA A 175 13.45 -14.91 13.98
C ALA A 175 14.20 -16.21 13.64
N GLY A 176 14.22 -17.16 14.59
CA GLY A 176 14.63 -18.52 14.29
C GLY A 176 13.64 -19.21 13.35
N ILE A 177 14.12 -20.12 12.49
CA ILE A 177 13.24 -20.91 11.62
C ILE A 177 12.47 -21.90 12.49
N GLY A 178 11.21 -21.58 12.77
CA GLY A 178 10.30 -22.42 13.57
C GLY A 178 9.73 -23.58 12.76
N GLY A 179 10.31 -24.78 12.91
CA GLY A 179 9.67 -26.01 12.44
C GLY A 179 8.79 -26.63 13.52
N ALA A 180 7.80 -27.45 13.14
CA ALA A 180 6.93 -28.20 14.07
C ALA A 180 7.69 -29.08 15.08
N SER A 181 8.95 -29.41 14.79
CA SER A 181 9.86 -30.18 15.64
C SER A 181 10.76 -29.33 16.55
N THR A 182 10.74 -28.00 16.44
CA THR A 182 11.64 -27.11 17.18
C THR A 182 11.05 -26.77 18.54
N SER A 183 11.78 -27.06 19.62
CA SER A 183 11.32 -26.70 20.97
C SER A 183 11.28 -25.17 21.13
N PRO A 184 10.39 -24.63 21.98
CA PRO A 184 10.32 -23.18 22.23
C PRO A 184 11.65 -22.58 22.71
N GLU A 185 12.43 -23.33 23.50
CA GLU A 185 13.76 -22.92 23.94
C GLU A 185 14.77 -22.84 22.80
N GLN A 186 14.72 -23.81 21.88
CA GLN A 186 15.61 -23.82 20.73
C GLN A 186 15.26 -22.70 19.75
N HIS A 187 13.97 -22.47 19.50
CA HIS A 187 13.50 -21.34 18.72
C HIS A 187 13.98 -20.01 19.34
N ARG A 188 13.85 -19.84 20.66
CA ARG A 188 14.36 -18.65 21.36
C ARG A 188 15.87 -18.47 21.19
N LYS A 189 16.67 -19.53 21.36
CA LYS A 189 18.12 -19.48 21.15
C LYS A 189 18.48 -19.10 19.71
N GLN A 190 17.74 -19.62 18.72
CA GLN A 190 17.94 -19.28 17.31
C GLN A 190 17.58 -17.82 17.03
N SER A 191 16.45 -17.32 17.54
CA SER A 191 16.08 -15.90 17.45
C SER A 191 17.13 -15.00 18.09
N ASP A 192 17.65 -15.35 19.27
CA ASP A 192 18.72 -14.58 19.92
C ASP A 192 20.00 -14.52 19.07
N VAL A 193 20.34 -15.61 18.37
CA VAL A 193 21.47 -15.65 17.42
C VAL A 193 21.18 -14.78 16.19
N ALA A 194 19.97 -14.85 15.63
CA ALA A 194 19.54 -14.04 14.50
C ALA A 194 19.62 -12.54 14.86
N VAL A 195 19.00 -12.12 15.96
CA VAL A 195 19.03 -10.73 16.45
C VAL A 195 20.47 -10.22 16.59
N ARG A 196 21.37 -10.99 17.25
CA ARG A 196 22.78 -10.61 17.36
C ARG A 196 23.47 -10.48 16.00
N THR A 197 23.16 -11.38 15.07
CA THR A 197 23.74 -11.38 13.71
C THR A 197 23.33 -10.12 12.94
N PHE A 198 22.04 -9.76 12.98
CA PHE A 198 21.52 -8.56 12.32
C PHE A 198 22.01 -7.27 13.00
N HIS A 199 22.08 -7.22 14.33
CA HIS A 199 22.69 -6.09 15.06
C HIS A 199 24.15 -5.85 14.64
N THR A 200 24.93 -6.92 14.48
CA THR A 200 26.35 -6.89 14.11
C THR A 200 26.60 -6.28 12.71
N VAL A 201 25.58 -6.27 11.84
CA VAL A 201 25.67 -5.64 10.52
C VAL A 201 24.93 -4.30 10.44
N GLY A 202 24.47 -3.76 11.58
CA GLY A 202 23.91 -2.41 11.68
C GLY A 202 22.39 -2.32 11.53
N PHE A 203 21.65 -3.44 11.59
CA PHE A 203 20.19 -3.38 11.68
C PHE A 203 19.73 -2.95 13.06
N ARG A 204 18.68 -2.13 13.12
CA ARG A 204 17.99 -1.72 14.35
C ARG A 204 16.48 -1.83 14.20
N ARG A 205 15.77 -2.08 15.29
CA ARG A 205 14.33 -2.33 15.27
C ARG A 205 13.52 -1.13 14.76
N ILE A 206 12.50 -1.39 13.94
CA ILE A 206 11.53 -0.37 13.52
C ILE A 206 10.51 -0.21 14.65
N GLY A 207 10.64 0.88 15.40
CA GLY A 207 9.85 1.10 16.60
C GLY A 207 10.02 -0.02 17.61
N ARG A 208 8.92 -0.65 18.01
CA ARG A 208 8.92 -1.88 18.82
C ARG A 208 8.32 -3.08 18.08
N SER A 209 8.27 -3.02 16.76
CA SER A 209 7.81 -4.13 15.92
C SER A 209 8.78 -5.32 15.96
N VAL A 210 8.40 -6.42 15.31
CA VAL A 210 9.29 -7.58 15.11
C VAL A 210 10.35 -7.33 14.02
N PHE A 211 10.18 -6.27 13.22
CA PHE A 211 11.02 -5.96 12.08
C PHE A 211 12.17 -5.02 12.42
N PHE A 212 13.29 -5.23 11.75
CA PHE A 212 14.49 -4.42 11.85
C PHE A 212 14.73 -3.75 10.51
N ALA A 213 15.24 -2.53 10.51
CA ALA A 213 15.70 -1.83 9.33
C ALA A 213 17.20 -1.53 9.40
N ARG A 214 17.80 -1.26 8.25
CA ARG A 214 19.15 -0.73 8.09
C ARG A 214 19.18 0.26 6.93
N ALA A 215 19.75 1.44 7.15
CA ALA A 215 20.00 2.40 6.07
C ALA A 215 21.11 1.87 5.14
N LEU A 216 20.86 1.89 3.83
CA LEU A 216 21.81 1.42 2.83
C LEU A 216 22.62 2.56 2.21
N LYS A 217 22.01 3.74 2.04
CA LYS A 217 22.62 4.91 1.41
C LYS A 217 23.24 5.88 2.42
N ASP A 218 22.49 6.22 3.46
CA ASP A 218 22.93 7.18 4.47
C ASP A 218 23.89 6.51 5.46
N THR A 219 25.19 6.71 5.25
CA THR A 219 26.25 6.19 6.12
C THR A 219 26.33 6.89 7.47
N LEU A 220 25.67 8.04 7.62
CA LEU A 220 25.61 8.81 8.87
C LEU A 220 24.27 8.62 9.59
N HIS A 221 23.42 7.71 9.10
CA HIS A 221 22.11 7.47 9.67
C HIS A 221 22.23 7.06 11.15
N PRO A 222 21.42 7.64 12.07
CA PRO A 222 21.55 7.39 13.51
C PRO A 222 21.48 5.92 13.91
N SER A 223 20.74 5.09 13.16
CA SER A 223 20.63 3.65 13.41
C SER A 223 21.96 2.89 13.26
N LEU A 224 22.92 3.41 12.46
CA LEU A 224 24.24 2.79 12.30
C LEU A 224 25.16 3.08 13.49
N SER A 225 24.93 4.18 14.21
CA SER A 225 25.66 4.56 15.42
C SER A 225 25.02 4.08 16.73
N LEU A 226 23.72 3.73 16.70
CA LEU A 226 23.00 3.26 17.88
C LEU A 226 23.59 1.93 18.35
N GLU A 227 23.97 1.77 19.61
CA GLU A 227 24.52 0.51 20.08
C GLU A 227 23.43 -0.58 20.22
N ALA A 228 23.83 -1.86 20.08
CA ALA A 228 22.88 -2.98 20.12
C ALA A 228 22.08 -3.10 21.43
N HIS A 229 22.62 -2.59 22.53
CA HIS A 229 21.98 -2.59 23.85
C HIS A 229 21.09 -1.37 24.09
N GLU A 230 21.23 -0.32 23.27
CA GLU A 230 20.38 0.87 23.27
C GLU A 230 19.16 0.69 22.34
N ASP A 231 19.17 -0.34 21.48
CA ASP A 231 18.04 -0.64 20.61
C ASP A 231 16.81 -1.08 21.40
N ALA A 232 15.63 -0.77 20.85
CA ALA A 232 14.37 -1.08 21.51
C ALA A 232 14.18 -2.59 21.61
N SER A 233 13.73 -3.05 22.79
CA SER A 233 13.30 -4.43 22.93
C SER A 233 12.00 -4.66 22.16
N GLU A 234 11.86 -5.86 21.60
CA GLU A 234 10.58 -6.32 21.06
C GLU A 234 9.49 -6.19 22.12
N ILE A 235 8.25 -6.00 21.66
CA ILE A 235 7.09 -6.06 22.53
C ILE A 235 7.08 -7.43 23.21
N SER A 236 7.44 -7.42 24.50
CA SER A 236 7.47 -8.63 25.31
C SER A 236 6.03 -9.04 25.60
N ARG A 237 5.74 -10.34 25.47
CA ARG A 237 4.49 -10.89 26.01
C ARG A 237 4.43 -10.55 27.51
N PRO A 238 3.29 -10.06 28.02
CA PRO A 238 3.14 -9.84 29.44
C PRO A 238 3.51 -11.09 30.22
N GLU A 239 4.35 -10.95 31.24
CA GLU A 239 4.50 -12.01 32.22
C GLU A 239 3.17 -12.12 33.00
N LEU A 240 2.63 -13.34 33.09
CA LEU A 240 1.38 -13.71 33.77
C LEU A 240 1.43 -13.51 35.31
N SER A 241 2.38 -12.73 35.82
CA SER A 241 2.79 -12.71 37.22
C SER A 241 1.88 -11.92 38.16
N ARG A 242 0.83 -11.24 37.65
CA ARG A 242 -0.17 -10.60 38.52
C ARG A 242 -1.28 -11.59 38.92
N PRO A 243 -1.47 -11.86 40.23
CA PRO A 243 -2.60 -12.67 40.68
C PRO A 243 -3.91 -11.96 40.30
N LEU A 244 -4.81 -12.71 39.65
CA LEU A 244 -6.13 -12.21 39.31
C LEU A 244 -6.99 -12.10 40.58
N PRO A 245 -7.87 -11.08 40.69
CA PRO A 245 -8.81 -10.99 41.80
C PRO A 245 -9.72 -12.23 41.85
N ALA A 246 -10.07 -12.65 43.06
CA ALA A 246 -11.04 -13.74 43.23
C ALA A 246 -12.43 -13.31 42.71
N LEU A 247 -13.08 -14.17 41.93
CA LEU A 247 -14.42 -13.90 41.42
C LEU A 247 -15.45 -13.89 42.54
N SER A 248 -16.17 -12.78 42.66
CA SER A 248 -17.35 -12.66 43.51
C SER A 248 -18.46 -13.63 43.07
N PRO A 249 -19.46 -13.92 43.92
CA PRO A 249 -20.61 -14.75 43.54
C PRO A 249 -21.30 -14.24 42.28
N PHE A 250 -21.48 -12.91 42.14
CA PHE A 250 -22.07 -12.30 40.95
C PHE A 250 -21.18 -12.51 39.71
N MET A 251 -19.87 -12.27 39.80
CA MET A 251 -18.98 -12.45 38.65
C MET A 251 -18.98 -13.90 38.12
N ARG A 252 -19.19 -14.88 39.00
CA ARG A 252 -19.34 -16.29 38.60
C ARG A 252 -20.63 -16.56 37.81
N THR A 253 -21.71 -15.80 38.03
CA THR A 253 -22.96 -15.97 37.26
C THR A 253 -22.81 -15.49 35.81
N LEU A 254 -21.82 -14.65 35.52
CA LEU A 254 -21.51 -14.17 34.18
C LEU A 254 -20.74 -15.20 33.33
N VAL A 255 -20.14 -16.21 33.97
CA VAL A 255 -19.29 -17.22 33.30
C VAL A 255 -20.14 -18.19 32.48
N GLN A 256 -19.74 -18.43 31.23
CA GLN A 256 -20.36 -19.46 30.39
C GLN A 256 -19.55 -20.76 30.42
N ALA A 257 -20.24 -21.89 30.30
CA ALA A 257 -19.66 -23.22 30.49
C ALA A 257 -18.75 -23.68 29.35
N ASP A 258 -18.90 -23.09 28.18
CA ASP A 258 -18.15 -23.34 26.95
C ASP A 258 -16.89 -22.45 26.83
N TRP A 259 -16.78 -21.40 27.64
CA TRP A 259 -15.61 -20.52 27.62
C TRP A 259 -14.32 -21.22 28.04
N PRO A 260 -13.16 -20.87 27.44
CA PRO A 260 -11.87 -21.40 27.87
C PRO A 260 -11.51 -20.89 29.27
N GLU A 261 -10.58 -21.59 29.96
CA GLU A 261 -10.27 -21.33 31.37
C GLU A 261 -9.89 -19.86 31.66
N ASN A 262 -9.09 -19.25 30.79
CA ASN A 262 -8.72 -17.84 30.88
C ASN A 262 -9.94 -16.90 30.80
N ALA A 263 -10.86 -17.14 29.86
CA ALA A 263 -12.09 -16.38 29.72
C ALA A 263 -13.01 -16.51 30.94
N ARG A 264 -13.05 -17.70 31.58
CA ARG A 264 -13.79 -17.90 32.83
C ARG A 264 -13.22 -17.10 34.01
N ARG A 265 -11.91 -16.83 34.01
CA ARG A 265 -11.25 -16.02 35.04
C ARG A 265 -11.47 -14.52 34.86
N LEU A 266 -11.82 -14.08 33.64
CA LEU A 266 -12.08 -12.68 33.29
C LEU A 266 -13.44 -12.54 32.56
N PRO A 267 -14.56 -12.83 33.23
CA PRO A 267 -15.85 -12.96 32.56
C PRO A 267 -16.29 -11.68 31.85
N LEU A 268 -15.98 -10.49 32.38
CA LEU A 268 -16.27 -9.22 31.69
C LEU A 268 -15.51 -9.08 30.36
N HIS A 269 -14.25 -9.52 30.29
CA HIS A 269 -13.46 -9.46 29.06
C HIS A 269 -14.05 -10.41 28.02
N ALA A 270 -14.37 -11.63 28.44
CA ALA A 270 -15.00 -12.65 27.60
C ALA A 270 -16.36 -12.17 27.07
N MET A 271 -17.20 -11.56 27.91
CA MET A 271 -18.48 -10.98 27.48
C MET A 271 -18.30 -9.90 26.41
N ILE A 272 -17.29 -9.02 26.56
CA ILE A 272 -17.06 -7.93 25.61
C ILE A 272 -16.58 -8.45 24.25
N VAL A 273 -15.72 -9.47 24.25
CA VAL A 273 -15.16 -10.06 23.03
C VAL A 273 -16.14 -10.98 22.31
N SER A 274 -16.98 -11.70 23.06
CA SER A 274 -17.95 -12.67 22.53
C SER A 274 -19.03 -12.01 21.67
N ASP A 275 -19.25 -12.54 20.47
CA ASP A 275 -20.32 -12.07 19.57
C ASP A 275 -21.72 -12.47 20.04
N ASP A 276 -21.83 -13.51 20.88
CA ASP A 276 -23.09 -13.98 21.46
C ASP A 276 -23.60 -13.08 22.61
N CYS A 277 -22.79 -12.12 23.05
CA CYS A 277 -23.16 -11.17 24.09
C CYS A 277 -23.61 -9.83 23.48
N SER A 278 -24.88 -9.46 23.65
CA SER A 278 -25.39 -8.15 23.25
C SER A 278 -24.82 -7.02 24.12
N ASP A 279 -24.73 -5.82 23.55
CA ASP A 279 -24.31 -4.62 24.28
C ASP A 279 -25.20 -4.35 25.50
N SER A 280 -26.51 -4.56 25.40
CA SER A 280 -27.45 -4.40 26.52
C SER A 280 -27.11 -5.32 27.69
N ARG A 281 -26.85 -6.61 27.42
CA ARG A 281 -26.48 -7.59 28.45
C ARG A 281 -25.16 -7.22 29.12
N ILE A 282 -24.18 -6.70 28.36
CA ILE A 282 -22.90 -6.25 28.91
C ILE A 282 -23.11 -5.01 29.80
N VAL A 283 -23.87 -4.03 29.34
CA VAL A 283 -24.19 -2.81 30.10
C VAL A 283 -24.97 -3.12 31.38
N ASP A 284 -25.90 -4.08 31.32
CA ASP A 284 -26.65 -4.54 32.49
C ASP A 284 -25.74 -5.23 33.51
N ALA A 285 -24.82 -6.09 33.05
CA ALA A 285 -23.83 -6.73 33.90
C ALA A 285 -22.89 -5.69 34.56
N LEU A 286 -22.42 -4.70 33.80
CA LEU A 286 -21.61 -3.60 34.32
C LEU A 286 -22.37 -2.77 35.35
N SER A 287 -23.68 -2.58 35.17
CA SER A 287 -24.53 -1.81 36.08
C SER A 287 -24.78 -2.51 37.42
N GLN A 288 -24.63 -3.84 37.48
CA GLN A 288 -24.83 -4.64 38.68
C GLN A 288 -23.55 -4.80 39.53
N LEU A 289 -22.41 -4.29 39.06
CA LEU A 289 -21.16 -4.29 39.83
C LEU A 289 -21.28 -3.28 40.98
N THR A 290 -21.28 -3.77 42.23
CA THR A 290 -21.53 -2.94 43.41
C THR A 290 -20.36 -2.91 44.38
N THR A 291 -19.56 -3.98 44.43
CA THR A 291 -18.44 -4.09 45.38
C THR A 291 -17.14 -3.54 44.81
N PRO A 292 -16.20 -3.03 45.64
CA PRO A 292 -14.90 -2.58 45.16
C PRO A 292 -14.10 -3.66 44.41
N ASN A 293 -14.24 -4.92 44.83
CA ASN A 293 -13.58 -6.05 44.15
C ASN A 293 -14.16 -6.30 42.75
N GLU A 294 -15.48 -6.21 42.59
CA GLU A 294 -16.13 -6.30 41.27
C GLU A 294 -15.74 -5.14 40.35
N LEU A 295 -15.75 -3.92 40.87
CA LEU A 295 -15.37 -2.72 40.11
C LEU A 295 -13.90 -2.76 39.66
N ALA A 296 -13.01 -3.43 40.41
CA ALA A 296 -11.61 -3.59 40.03
C ALA A 296 -11.45 -4.36 38.70
N HIS A 297 -12.37 -5.27 38.36
CA HIS A 297 -12.32 -6.02 37.10
C HIS A 297 -12.52 -5.14 35.85
N ILE A 298 -13.12 -3.95 36.00
CA ILE A 298 -13.32 -2.99 34.89
C ILE A 298 -11.98 -2.37 34.44
N CYS A 299 -11.01 -2.30 35.35
CA CYS A 299 -9.68 -1.72 35.08
C CYS A 299 -8.58 -2.78 34.94
N LEU A 300 -8.92 -4.06 35.15
CA LEU A 300 -7.97 -5.15 35.13
C LEU A 300 -7.51 -5.42 33.69
N ALA A 301 -6.22 -5.51 33.48
CA ALA A 301 -5.64 -5.88 32.19
C ALA A 301 -5.62 -7.41 32.06
N ASP A 302 -5.99 -7.92 30.89
CA ASP A 302 -5.91 -9.34 30.55
C ASP A 302 -4.49 -9.71 30.06
N PRO A 303 -3.70 -10.49 30.83
CA PRO A 303 -2.34 -10.86 30.44
C PRO A 303 -2.27 -11.72 29.18
N VAL A 304 -3.34 -12.46 28.82
CA VAL A 304 -3.36 -13.26 27.59
C VAL A 304 -3.89 -12.47 26.40
N ALA A 305 -4.66 -11.40 26.63
CA ALA A 305 -5.06 -10.46 25.58
C ALA A 305 -4.16 -9.22 25.58
N MET A 306 -2.84 -9.40 25.59
CA MET A 306 -1.87 -8.30 25.45
C MET A 306 -1.98 -7.22 26.53
N ASN A 307 -2.34 -7.56 27.77
CA ASN A 307 -2.69 -6.58 28.82
C ASN A 307 -3.82 -5.61 28.41
N ALA A 308 -4.71 -6.01 27.51
CA ALA A 308 -5.88 -5.21 27.15
C ALA A 308 -6.85 -5.15 28.34
N THR A 309 -7.31 -3.95 28.66
CA THR A 309 -8.40 -3.75 29.63
C THR A 309 -9.77 -3.92 28.94
N PRO A 310 -10.88 -4.03 29.67
CA PRO A 310 -12.23 -4.03 29.10
C PRO A 310 -12.49 -2.86 28.15
N LEU A 311 -11.91 -1.69 28.41
CA LEU A 311 -12.04 -0.52 27.54
C LEU A 311 -11.34 -0.72 26.19
N HIS A 312 -10.16 -1.35 26.17
CA HIS A 312 -9.48 -1.71 24.92
C HIS A 312 -10.32 -2.71 24.12
N LEU A 313 -10.80 -3.77 24.78
CA LEU A 313 -11.60 -4.80 24.12
C LEU A 313 -12.92 -4.23 23.57
N ALA A 314 -13.58 -3.36 24.32
CA ALA A 314 -14.82 -2.71 23.86
C ALA A 314 -14.55 -1.80 22.65
N ALA A 315 -13.43 -1.07 22.65
CA ALA A 315 -12.99 -0.28 21.51
C ALA A 315 -12.68 -1.16 20.29
N MET A 316 -11.92 -2.25 20.46
CA MET A 316 -11.64 -3.23 19.40
C MET A 316 -12.91 -3.90 18.86
N ARG A 317 -13.97 -4.03 19.65
CA ARG A 317 -15.24 -4.58 19.17
C ARG A 317 -16.20 -3.51 18.66
N SER A 318 -15.80 -2.23 18.65
CA SER A 318 -16.64 -1.09 18.27
C SER A 318 -17.95 -1.03 19.08
N ARG A 319 -17.91 -1.39 20.37
CA ARG A 319 -19.11 -1.43 21.22
C ARG A 319 -19.34 -0.09 21.92
N ALA A 320 -19.90 0.88 21.19
CA ALA A 320 -20.07 2.26 21.65
C ALA A 320 -20.78 2.36 23.02
N SER A 321 -21.90 1.65 23.19
CA SER A 321 -22.69 1.62 24.43
C SER A 321 -21.87 1.13 25.63
N VAL A 322 -21.07 0.09 25.41
CA VAL A 322 -20.19 -0.50 26.42
C VAL A 322 -19.05 0.47 26.76
N VAL A 323 -18.45 1.12 25.76
CA VAL A 323 -17.41 2.15 25.97
C VAL A 323 -17.96 3.31 26.80
N ILE A 324 -19.14 3.85 26.48
CA ILE A 324 -19.80 4.89 27.29
C ILE A 324 -19.93 4.42 28.74
N LYS A 325 -20.49 3.22 28.94
CA LYS A 325 -20.71 2.68 30.28
C LYS A 325 -19.40 2.56 31.06
N LEU A 326 -18.35 1.98 30.47
CA LEU A 326 -17.03 1.86 31.09
C LEU A 326 -16.44 3.23 31.47
N LEU A 327 -16.57 4.24 30.60
CA LEU A 327 -16.05 5.60 30.85
C LEU A 327 -16.83 6.37 31.92
N THR A 328 -18.12 6.07 32.12
CA THR A 328 -18.91 6.61 33.25
C THR A 328 -18.59 5.95 34.59
N MET A 329 -17.91 4.81 34.55
CA MET A 329 -17.44 4.07 35.73
C MET A 329 -15.94 4.34 35.96
N ASN A 330 -15.26 3.46 36.69
CA ASN A 330 -13.86 3.64 37.06
C ASN A 330 -12.84 3.46 35.91
N ALA A 331 -13.25 3.08 34.69
CA ALA A 331 -12.33 2.84 33.58
C ALA A 331 -11.89 4.11 32.84
N ARG A 332 -12.31 5.32 33.25
CA ARG A 332 -11.83 6.56 32.62
C ARG A 332 -10.30 6.71 32.68
N GLY A 333 -9.68 6.24 33.76
CA GLY A 333 -8.21 6.19 33.88
C GLY A 333 -7.53 5.29 32.83
N ASN A 334 -8.26 4.36 32.24
CA ASN A 334 -7.74 3.46 31.21
C ASN A 334 -7.70 4.06 29.80
N LEU A 335 -8.21 5.27 29.58
CA LEU A 335 -8.09 5.98 28.30
C LEU A 335 -6.64 6.12 27.82
N PHE A 336 -5.72 6.26 28.77
CA PHE A 336 -4.29 6.42 28.53
C PHE A 336 -3.47 5.22 29.01
N THR A 337 -4.14 4.15 29.47
CA THR A 337 -3.46 2.89 29.74
C THR A 337 -3.15 2.25 28.40
N ALA A 338 -1.90 1.87 28.20
CA ALA A 338 -1.48 1.15 27.02
C ALA A 338 -1.56 -0.36 27.24
N THR A 339 -1.85 -1.10 26.18
CA THR A 339 -1.61 -2.55 26.11
C THR A 339 -0.11 -2.86 26.25
N ALA A 340 0.24 -4.14 26.33
CA ALA A 340 1.63 -4.60 26.22
C ALA A 340 2.30 -4.17 24.91
N HIS A 341 1.51 -3.95 23.86
CA HIS A 341 1.97 -3.40 22.59
C HIS A 341 2.02 -1.87 22.58
N GLY A 342 1.74 -1.17 23.68
CA GLY A 342 1.79 0.29 23.70
C GLY A 342 0.59 0.99 23.05
N ARG A 343 -0.44 0.22 22.68
CA ARG A 343 -1.66 0.75 22.05
C ARG A 343 -2.63 1.21 23.11
N LEU A 344 -3.17 2.41 22.96
CA LEU A 344 -4.31 2.92 23.73
C LEU A 344 -5.62 2.32 23.20
N PRO A 345 -6.76 2.45 23.91
CA PRO A 345 -8.06 2.00 23.40
C PRO A 345 -8.42 2.62 22.04
N LEU A 346 -8.10 3.90 21.84
CA LEU A 346 -8.31 4.58 20.55
C LEU A 346 -7.44 3.97 19.44
N ASP A 347 -6.17 3.67 19.72
CA ASP A 347 -5.24 3.08 18.75
C ASP A 347 -5.72 1.69 18.32
N CYS A 348 -6.25 0.91 19.26
CA CYS A 348 -6.85 -0.40 18.98
C CYS A 348 -8.10 -0.31 18.08
N LEU A 349 -8.97 0.68 18.30
CA LEU A 349 -10.11 0.93 17.41
C LEU A 349 -9.64 1.38 16.02
N GLN A 350 -8.69 2.31 15.95
CA GLN A 350 -8.18 2.83 14.68
C GLN A 350 -7.49 1.74 13.86
N GLN A 351 -6.74 0.83 14.51
CA GLN A 351 -6.17 -0.34 13.86
C GLN A 351 -7.27 -1.20 13.22
N LYS A 352 -8.32 -1.56 13.98
CA LYS A 352 -9.46 -2.30 13.43
C LYS A 352 -10.10 -1.58 12.24
N MET A 353 -10.34 -0.28 12.36
CA MET A 353 -10.95 0.50 11.28
C MET A 353 -10.10 0.41 10.01
N ARG A 354 -8.77 0.52 10.12
CA ARG A 354 -7.86 0.31 8.98
C ARG A 354 -7.96 -1.11 8.43
N GLU A 355 -7.91 -2.13 9.28
CA GLU A 355 -8.04 -3.55 8.87
C GLU A 355 -9.36 -3.81 8.12
N GLU A 356 -10.48 -3.23 8.56
CA GLU A 356 -11.77 -3.32 7.86
C GLU A 356 -11.72 -2.71 6.45
N ARG A 357 -11.05 -1.56 6.30
CA ARG A 357 -10.86 -0.89 5.00
C ARG A 357 -9.97 -1.72 4.08
N VAL A 358 -8.85 -2.21 4.61
CA VAL A 358 -7.90 -3.05 3.87
C VAL A 358 -8.57 -4.33 3.41
N PHE A 359 -9.32 -4.99 4.29
CA PHE A 359 -10.08 -6.19 3.95
C PHE A 359 -11.08 -5.92 2.82
N ALA A 360 -11.86 -4.83 2.90
CA ALA A 360 -12.80 -4.45 1.85
C ALA A 360 -12.11 -4.24 0.48
N SER A 361 -10.92 -3.63 0.47
CA SER A 361 -10.11 -3.48 -0.74
C SER A 361 -9.60 -4.82 -1.27
N ALA A 362 -9.09 -5.68 -0.39
CA ALA A 362 -8.51 -6.98 -0.76
C ALA A 362 -9.55 -7.94 -1.36
N VAL A 363 -10.79 -7.92 -0.87
CA VAL A 363 -11.89 -8.73 -1.44
C VAL A 363 -12.52 -8.08 -2.69
N GLY A 364 -11.97 -6.97 -3.18
CA GLY A 364 -12.47 -6.29 -4.39
C GLY A 364 -13.85 -5.67 -4.22
N MET A 365 -14.21 -5.24 -3.00
CA MET A 365 -15.51 -4.62 -2.73
C MET A 365 -15.62 -3.30 -3.49
N GLN A 366 -16.33 -3.30 -4.61
CA GLN A 366 -16.46 -2.12 -5.48
C GLN A 366 -17.06 -0.90 -4.77
N ASN A 367 -17.93 -1.14 -3.78
CA ASN A 367 -18.64 -0.10 -3.03
C ASN A 367 -18.44 -0.32 -1.52
N TRP A 368 -17.24 -0.04 -1.03
CA TRP A 368 -17.03 0.02 0.41
C TRP A 368 -17.91 1.14 1.01
N PRO A 369 -18.81 0.85 1.95
CA PRO A 369 -19.75 1.84 2.48
C PRO A 369 -19.11 2.81 3.48
N GLY A 370 -17.80 2.68 3.75
CA GLY A 370 -17.10 3.34 4.83
C GLY A 370 -17.12 2.51 6.12
N HIS A 371 -16.52 3.05 7.19
CA HIS A 371 -16.51 2.41 8.49
C HIS A 371 -17.93 2.31 9.08
N SER A 372 -18.16 1.29 9.93
CA SER A 372 -19.45 1.10 10.58
C SER A 372 -19.84 2.29 11.45
N ALA A 373 -21.14 2.58 11.56
CA ALA A 373 -21.66 3.63 12.45
C ALA A 373 -21.20 3.44 13.90
N LEU A 374 -21.13 2.18 14.36
CA LEU A 374 -20.65 1.83 15.68
C LEU A 374 -19.15 2.15 15.86
N SER A 375 -18.31 1.90 14.85
CA SER A 375 -16.88 2.28 14.89
C SER A 375 -16.73 3.81 14.95
N ILE A 376 -17.50 4.55 14.14
CA ILE A 376 -17.49 6.02 14.11
C ILE A 376 -17.93 6.60 15.48
N GLU A 377 -19.02 6.09 16.03
CA GLU A 377 -19.53 6.49 17.34
C GLU A 377 -18.51 6.19 18.44
N THR A 378 -17.95 4.98 18.46
CA THR A 378 -16.91 4.58 19.42
C THR A 378 -15.69 5.50 19.35
N GLN A 379 -15.27 5.87 18.13
CA GLN A 379 -14.15 6.79 17.91
C GLN A 379 -14.45 8.18 18.47
N ALA A 380 -15.64 8.71 18.18
CA ALA A 380 -16.08 10.01 18.67
C ALA A 380 -16.12 10.05 20.21
N ILE A 381 -16.64 9.00 20.85
CA ILE A 381 -16.69 8.88 22.32
C ILE A 381 -15.27 8.90 22.90
N LEU A 382 -14.35 8.10 22.36
CA LEU A 382 -12.97 8.02 22.86
C LEU A 382 -12.22 9.34 22.66
N LEU A 383 -12.31 9.96 21.47
CA LEU A 383 -11.69 11.25 21.19
C LEU A 383 -12.20 12.34 22.12
N ALA A 384 -13.52 12.44 22.31
CA ALA A 384 -14.13 13.39 23.23
C ALA A 384 -13.67 13.16 24.68
N ALA A 385 -13.62 11.90 25.12
CA ALA A 385 -13.15 11.55 26.46
C ALA A 385 -11.67 11.87 26.69
N MET A 386 -10.85 11.80 25.63
CA MET A 386 -9.44 12.19 25.63
C MET A 386 -9.21 13.71 25.44
N GLY A 387 -10.27 14.50 25.21
CA GLY A 387 -10.16 15.94 24.93
C GLY A 387 -9.57 16.25 23.55
N LYS A 388 -9.63 15.31 22.60
CA LYS A 388 -9.19 15.48 21.21
C LYS A 388 -10.35 15.94 20.33
N PRO A 389 -10.07 16.65 19.21
CA PRO A 389 -11.11 17.03 18.26
C PRO A 389 -11.80 15.78 17.68
N VAL A 390 -13.12 15.82 17.63
CA VAL A 390 -13.94 14.76 17.04
C VAL A 390 -14.13 15.07 15.56
N PRO A 391 -13.74 14.18 14.63
CA PRO A 391 -14.01 14.37 13.21
C PRO A 391 -15.52 14.39 12.97
N ASN A 392 -15.96 15.12 11.94
CA ASN A 392 -17.36 15.02 11.51
C ASN A 392 -17.65 13.60 10.99
N GLU A 393 -18.93 13.23 10.95
CA GLU A 393 -19.38 11.87 10.60
C GLU A 393 -18.86 11.42 9.22
N ASP A 394 -18.93 12.29 8.21
CA ASP A 394 -18.43 12.02 6.87
C ASP A 394 -16.90 11.75 6.87
N ALA A 395 -16.12 12.57 7.58
CA ALA A 395 -14.68 12.41 7.71
C ALA A 395 -14.32 11.09 8.43
N ALA A 396 -15.01 10.79 9.52
CA ALA A 396 -14.81 9.54 10.27
C ALA A 396 -15.19 8.31 9.45
N ARG A 397 -16.29 8.38 8.69
CA ARG A 397 -16.79 7.30 7.84
C ARG A 397 -15.77 6.87 6.79
N TRP A 398 -15.04 7.82 6.22
CA TRP A 398 -14.12 7.59 5.11
C TRP A 398 -12.64 7.61 5.51
N GLY A 399 -12.33 7.61 6.81
CA GLY A 399 -10.94 7.60 7.28
C GLY A 399 -10.16 8.86 6.92
N CYS A 400 -10.81 10.02 6.84
CA CYS A 400 -10.15 11.28 6.56
C CYS A 400 -9.20 11.67 7.70
N THR A 401 -7.91 11.74 7.41
CA THR A 401 -6.89 12.14 8.40
C THR A 401 -6.59 13.64 8.38
N CYS A 402 -6.82 14.32 7.24
CA CYS A 402 -6.52 15.74 7.14
C CYS A 402 -7.63 16.64 7.71
N GLY A 403 -8.86 16.14 7.87
CA GLY A 403 -10.03 16.93 8.29
C GLY A 403 -10.59 17.88 7.22
N HIS A 404 -9.96 17.97 6.04
CA HIS A 404 -10.30 18.92 4.98
C HIS A 404 -10.90 18.28 3.72
N CYS A 405 -11.01 16.95 3.66
CA CYS A 405 -11.66 16.27 2.53
C CYS A 405 -13.10 16.75 2.33
N VAL A 406 -13.47 17.05 1.09
CA VAL A 406 -14.85 17.39 0.75
C VAL A 406 -15.71 16.15 0.92
N LYS A 407 -16.73 16.23 1.79
CA LYS A 407 -17.55 15.08 2.22
C LYS A 407 -16.75 13.94 2.85
N GLY A 408 -15.57 14.22 3.39
CA GLY A 408 -14.73 13.23 4.07
C GLY A 408 -13.93 12.30 3.16
N TRP A 409 -14.30 12.12 1.89
CA TRP A 409 -13.62 11.18 0.99
C TRP A 409 -12.85 11.84 -0.16
N PHE A 410 -13.25 13.03 -0.64
CA PHE A 410 -12.57 13.67 -1.76
C PHE A 410 -11.47 14.60 -1.26
N SER A 411 -10.21 14.13 -1.26
CA SER A 411 -9.08 14.92 -0.76
C SER A 411 -8.79 16.15 -1.62
N LEU A 412 -8.18 17.17 -1.00
CA LEU A 412 -7.81 18.40 -1.70
C LEU A 412 -6.78 18.14 -2.82
N ARG A 413 -5.84 17.20 -2.59
CA ARG A 413 -4.87 16.79 -3.60
C ARG A 413 -5.52 16.11 -4.80
N MET A 414 -6.50 15.24 -4.57
CA MET A 414 -7.25 14.64 -5.68
C MET A 414 -8.11 15.68 -6.41
N LEU A 415 -8.76 16.62 -5.68
CA LEU A 415 -9.52 17.72 -6.29
C LEU A 415 -8.64 18.57 -7.21
N TYR A 416 -7.45 18.93 -6.75
CA TYR A 416 -6.47 19.67 -7.52
C TYR A 416 -6.05 18.90 -8.78
N GLN A 417 -5.65 17.63 -8.64
CA GLN A 417 -5.27 16.79 -9.78
C GLN A 417 -6.42 16.66 -10.79
N VAL A 418 -7.66 16.39 -10.34
CA VAL A 418 -8.82 16.31 -11.24
C VAL A 418 -9.08 17.64 -11.94
N SER A 419 -8.90 18.78 -11.26
CA SER A 419 -9.02 20.11 -11.87
C SER A 419 -8.00 20.32 -12.98
N VAL A 420 -6.71 20.13 -12.67
CA VAL A 420 -5.61 20.34 -13.62
C VAL A 420 -5.73 19.39 -14.80
N ARG A 421 -6.07 18.11 -14.54
CA ARG A 421 -6.21 17.11 -15.61
C ARG A 421 -7.39 17.40 -16.53
N ALA A 422 -8.50 17.90 -16.00
CA ALA A 422 -9.62 18.31 -16.83
C ALA A 422 -9.27 19.50 -17.74
N GLU A 423 -8.41 20.43 -17.30
CA GLU A 423 -7.94 21.56 -18.10
C GLU A 423 -6.97 21.13 -19.19
N VAL A 424 -5.92 20.40 -18.81
CA VAL A 424 -4.94 19.85 -19.75
C VAL A 424 -5.64 18.98 -20.80
N ALA A 425 -6.60 18.15 -20.39
CA ALA A 425 -7.38 17.34 -21.33
C ALA A 425 -8.17 18.19 -22.33
N MET A 426 -8.81 19.27 -21.88
CA MET A 426 -9.54 20.19 -22.75
C MET A 426 -8.60 20.89 -23.74
N ASP A 427 -7.46 21.39 -23.27
CA ASP A 427 -6.48 22.09 -24.12
C ASP A 427 -5.88 21.14 -25.17
N MET A 428 -5.50 19.92 -24.77
CA MET A 428 -5.02 18.88 -25.68
C MET A 428 -6.09 18.46 -26.69
N LEU A 429 -7.35 18.34 -26.26
CA LEU A 429 -8.48 18.01 -27.13
C LEU A 429 -8.70 19.11 -28.18
N GLN A 430 -8.69 20.38 -27.77
CA GLN A 430 -8.86 21.51 -28.67
C GLN A 430 -7.70 21.63 -29.66
N HIS A 431 -6.46 21.52 -29.16
CA HIS A 431 -5.26 21.56 -29.99
C HIS A 431 -5.24 20.43 -31.02
N SER A 432 -5.53 19.19 -30.61
CA SER A 432 -5.60 18.06 -31.53
C SER A 432 -6.76 18.17 -32.54
N LEU A 433 -7.90 18.74 -32.15
CA LEU A 433 -9.01 19.00 -33.07
C LEU A 433 -8.64 20.03 -34.15
N ASP A 434 -7.80 21.01 -33.83
CA ASP A 434 -7.36 22.04 -34.76
C ASP A 434 -6.27 21.55 -35.72
N LEU A 435 -5.39 20.65 -35.26
CA LEU A 435 -4.33 20.04 -36.08
C LEU A 435 -4.80 18.85 -36.91
N THR A 436 -5.81 18.11 -36.44
CA THR A 436 -6.26 16.89 -37.13
C THR A 436 -7.20 17.25 -38.28
N PRO A 437 -6.86 16.92 -39.53
CA PRO A 437 -7.75 17.13 -40.66
C PRO A 437 -9.00 16.25 -40.52
N ALA A 438 -10.17 16.82 -40.83
CA ALA A 438 -11.42 16.08 -40.81
C ALA A 438 -11.52 15.16 -42.04
N ASP A 439 -12.08 13.96 -41.87
CA ASP A 439 -12.32 13.02 -42.97
C ASP A 439 -13.31 13.56 -43.99
N GLU A 440 -14.33 14.28 -43.52
CA GLU A 440 -15.31 14.95 -44.38
C GLU A 440 -15.57 16.38 -43.89
N THR A 441 -15.55 17.33 -44.83
CA THR A 441 -15.91 18.72 -44.57
C THR A 441 -17.08 19.11 -45.48
N ARG A 442 -18.23 19.45 -44.89
CA ARG A 442 -19.42 19.95 -45.59
C ARG A 442 -19.80 21.32 -45.04
N GLY A 443 -19.38 22.37 -45.72
CA GLY A 443 -19.51 23.74 -45.23
C GLY A 443 -18.72 23.94 -43.93
N ARG A 444 -19.40 24.33 -42.84
CA ARG A 444 -18.79 24.48 -41.51
C ARG A 444 -18.77 23.17 -40.69
N THR A 445 -19.37 22.11 -41.21
CA THR A 445 -19.46 20.82 -40.52
C THR A 445 -18.23 19.97 -40.85
N ARG A 446 -17.51 19.56 -39.82
CA ARG A 446 -16.37 18.63 -39.89
C ARG A 446 -16.74 17.30 -39.25
N LEU A 447 -16.47 16.18 -39.92
CA LEU A 447 -16.72 14.82 -39.44
C LEU A 447 -15.39 14.08 -39.29
N TYR A 448 -15.23 13.37 -38.17
CA TYR A 448 -14.03 12.59 -37.82
C TYR A 448 -14.44 11.13 -37.65
N LYS A 449 -13.81 10.22 -38.40
CA LYS A 449 -14.02 8.76 -38.38
C LYS A 449 -13.05 8.11 -37.40
N SER A 450 -13.25 6.82 -37.11
CA SER A 450 -12.45 6.08 -36.12
C SER A 450 -10.93 6.26 -36.29
N SER A 451 -10.43 6.17 -37.52
CA SER A 451 -8.99 6.29 -37.82
C SER A 451 -8.40 7.67 -37.51
N THR A 452 -9.19 8.75 -37.65
CA THR A 452 -8.71 10.11 -37.32
C THR A 452 -8.96 10.44 -35.85
N LEU A 453 -10.01 9.88 -35.24
CA LEU A 453 -10.31 10.05 -33.83
C LEU A 453 -9.22 9.50 -32.91
N ASP A 454 -8.49 8.47 -33.32
CA ASP A 454 -7.33 7.96 -32.58
C ASP A 454 -6.22 9.01 -32.39
N ASN A 455 -6.14 10.01 -33.29
CA ASN A 455 -5.20 11.12 -33.18
C ASN A 455 -5.75 12.31 -32.37
N VAL A 456 -7.05 12.28 -32.04
CA VAL A 456 -7.67 13.31 -31.21
C VAL A 456 -7.55 12.88 -29.75
N HIS A 457 -6.82 13.67 -28.96
CA HIS A 457 -6.53 13.33 -27.56
C HIS A 457 -7.83 13.10 -26.78
N PHE A 458 -7.78 12.24 -25.77
CA PHE A 458 -8.91 11.93 -24.88
C PHE A 458 -10.13 11.24 -25.54
N MET A 459 -10.21 11.11 -26.87
CA MET A 459 -11.34 10.41 -27.52
C MET A 459 -11.41 8.92 -27.19
N LYS A 460 -10.28 8.32 -26.76
CA LYS A 460 -10.21 6.93 -26.29
C LYS A 460 -11.14 6.59 -25.10
N TYR A 461 -11.70 7.58 -24.41
CA TYR A 461 -12.65 7.37 -23.30
C TYR A 461 -14.12 7.39 -23.74
N ILE A 462 -14.40 7.70 -25.01
CA ILE A 462 -15.74 7.61 -25.58
C ILE A 462 -15.96 6.19 -26.11
N PRO A 463 -17.07 5.52 -25.76
CA PRO A 463 -17.41 4.19 -26.28
C PRO A 463 -17.35 4.10 -27.81
N GLU A 464 -16.79 3.01 -28.31
CA GLU A 464 -16.65 2.76 -29.75
C GLU A 464 -17.99 2.79 -30.47
N GLN A 465 -19.08 2.33 -29.83
CA GLN A 465 -20.42 2.33 -30.41
C GLN A 465 -20.91 3.75 -30.76
N ILE A 466 -20.43 4.77 -30.05
CA ILE A 466 -20.74 6.18 -30.33
C ILE A 466 -19.86 6.70 -31.47
N CYS A 467 -18.59 6.26 -31.49
CA CYS A 467 -17.60 6.70 -32.47
C CYS A 467 -17.65 5.96 -33.82
N ALA A 468 -18.33 4.80 -33.89
CA ALA A 468 -18.29 3.87 -35.03
C ALA A 468 -18.72 4.51 -36.36
N GLN A 469 -19.68 5.44 -36.34
CA GLN A 469 -20.17 6.14 -37.53
C GLN A 469 -19.42 7.46 -37.80
N GLY A 470 -18.40 7.75 -37.00
CA GLY A 470 -17.75 9.05 -36.93
C GLY A 470 -18.55 10.06 -36.10
N VAL A 471 -17.84 11.07 -35.57
CA VAL A 471 -18.43 12.14 -34.77
C VAL A 471 -18.10 13.51 -35.38
N HIS A 472 -19.00 14.46 -35.18
CA HIS A 472 -18.80 15.83 -35.67
C HIS A 472 -17.91 16.65 -34.74
N ALA A 473 -17.23 17.68 -35.26
CA ALA A 473 -16.48 18.63 -34.44
C ALA A 473 -17.32 19.21 -33.28
N THR A 474 -18.62 19.43 -33.49
CA THR A 474 -19.54 19.92 -32.44
C THR A 474 -19.67 18.94 -31.27
N PHE A 475 -19.63 17.62 -31.54
CA PHE A 475 -19.62 16.60 -30.49
C PHE A 475 -18.35 16.71 -29.64
N ILE A 476 -17.19 16.81 -30.30
CA ILE A 476 -15.87 16.91 -29.64
C ILE A 476 -15.80 18.21 -28.81
N LYS A 477 -16.29 19.33 -29.35
CA LYS A 477 -16.38 20.60 -28.59
C LYS A 477 -17.32 20.51 -27.39
N GLY A 478 -18.43 19.78 -27.51
CA GLY A 478 -19.32 19.49 -26.40
C GLY A 478 -18.64 18.68 -25.31
N TYR A 479 -17.87 17.66 -25.69
CA TYR A 479 -17.05 16.88 -24.77
C TYR A 479 -16.01 17.75 -24.04
N GLY A 480 -15.29 18.62 -24.78
CA GLY A 480 -14.36 19.59 -24.19
C GLY A 480 -15.02 20.58 -23.22
N ALA A 481 -16.25 21.02 -23.51
CA ALA A 481 -17.00 21.89 -22.61
C ALA A 481 -17.43 21.17 -21.31
N VAL A 482 -17.70 19.86 -21.36
CA VAL A 482 -17.93 19.05 -20.15
C VAL A 482 -16.65 18.95 -19.31
N LEU A 483 -15.48 18.74 -19.93
CA LEU A 483 -14.18 18.75 -19.23
C LEU A 483 -13.94 20.10 -18.54
N ARG A 484 -14.20 21.23 -19.23
CA ARG A 484 -14.13 22.56 -18.65
C ARG A 484 -15.05 22.74 -17.43
N ALA A 485 -16.28 22.21 -17.50
CA ALA A 485 -17.21 22.27 -16.39
C ALA A 485 -16.69 21.49 -15.17
N ILE A 486 -16.10 20.31 -15.38
CA ILE A 486 -15.45 19.52 -14.31
C ILE A 486 -14.37 20.35 -13.63
N ALA A 487 -13.44 20.92 -14.41
CA ALA A 487 -12.36 21.76 -13.90
C ALA A 487 -12.85 22.96 -13.09
N SER A 488 -13.85 23.69 -13.60
CA SER A 488 -14.44 24.85 -12.90
C SER A 488 -15.06 24.45 -11.55
N ILE A 489 -15.75 23.30 -11.51
CA ILE A 489 -16.39 22.79 -10.29
C ILE A 489 -15.33 22.38 -9.26
N THR A 490 -14.33 21.61 -9.67
CA THR A 490 -13.30 21.10 -8.75
C THR A 490 -12.36 22.19 -8.25
N ARG A 491 -12.01 23.19 -9.07
CA ARG A 491 -11.26 24.39 -8.62
C ARG A 491 -11.95 25.13 -7.48
N ARG A 492 -13.28 25.04 -7.39
CA ARG A 492 -14.08 25.63 -6.31
C ARG A 492 -14.27 24.68 -5.11
N ASN A 493 -13.49 23.61 -5.03
CA ASN A 493 -13.58 22.55 -4.03
C ASN A 493 -14.99 21.94 -3.94
N LYS A 494 -15.67 21.79 -5.08
CA LYS A 494 -16.98 21.13 -5.16
C LYS A 494 -16.86 19.78 -5.86
N ILE A 495 -17.73 18.86 -5.48
CA ILE A 495 -17.79 17.51 -6.06
C ILE A 495 -18.43 17.62 -7.46
N PRO A 496 -17.78 17.16 -8.53
CA PRO A 496 -18.30 17.20 -9.89
C PRO A 496 -19.32 16.07 -10.10
N THR A 497 -20.45 16.13 -9.39
CA THR A 497 -21.56 15.19 -9.58
C THR A 497 -22.13 15.30 -10.98
N LEU A 498 -22.73 14.22 -11.50
CA LEU A 498 -23.30 14.19 -12.85
C LEU A 498 -24.28 15.34 -13.09
N GLN A 499 -25.16 15.62 -12.11
CA GLN A 499 -26.13 16.71 -12.19
C GLN A 499 -25.47 18.09 -12.14
N LEU A 500 -24.46 18.29 -11.31
CA LEU A 500 -23.78 19.57 -11.19
C LEU A 500 -22.96 19.89 -12.44
N VAL A 501 -22.24 18.89 -12.98
CA VAL A 501 -21.48 19.04 -14.22
C VAL A 501 -22.42 19.31 -15.40
N THR A 502 -23.52 18.56 -15.51
CA THR A 502 -24.51 18.75 -16.58
C THR A 502 -25.12 20.14 -16.53
N SER A 503 -25.58 20.58 -15.35
CA SER A 503 -26.20 21.91 -15.21
C SER A 503 -25.18 23.04 -15.46
N HIS A 504 -23.95 22.92 -14.96
CA HIS A 504 -22.91 23.91 -15.19
C HIS A 504 -22.46 23.97 -16.67
N ALA A 505 -22.41 22.83 -17.36
CA ALA A 505 -22.04 22.77 -18.78
C ALA A 505 -23.14 23.34 -19.70
N LEU A 506 -24.41 23.27 -19.29
CA LEU A 506 -25.57 23.77 -20.04
C LEU A 506 -25.96 25.22 -19.70
N ASP A 507 -25.45 25.78 -18.60
CA ASP A 507 -25.82 27.09 -18.08
C ASP A 507 -25.65 28.24 -19.11
N GLY A 508 -24.73 28.09 -20.07
CA GLY A 508 -24.62 28.93 -21.27
C GLY A 508 -24.39 30.43 -21.05
N ARG A 509 -24.31 30.88 -19.79
CA ARG A 509 -24.07 32.27 -19.39
C ARG A 509 -22.72 32.78 -19.86
N ASP A 510 -21.70 31.92 -19.82
CA ASP A 510 -20.34 32.28 -20.21
C ASP A 510 -20.08 32.02 -21.72
N ASP A 511 -20.71 30.99 -22.30
CA ASP A 511 -20.56 30.64 -23.72
C ASP A 511 -21.80 29.87 -24.24
N HIS A 512 -22.66 30.58 -24.97
CA HIS A 512 -23.87 30.00 -25.56
C HIS A 512 -23.57 28.90 -26.59
N PHE A 513 -22.45 28.99 -27.31
CA PHE A 513 -22.07 27.98 -28.30
C PHE A 513 -21.58 26.71 -27.63
N ALA A 514 -20.84 26.81 -26.52
CA ALA A 514 -20.45 25.66 -25.72
C ALA A 514 -21.68 24.91 -25.18
N ALA A 515 -22.68 25.60 -24.65
CA ALA A 515 -23.90 24.97 -24.14
C ALA A 515 -24.64 24.16 -25.23
N ARG A 516 -24.75 24.71 -26.45
CA ARG A 516 -25.33 23.99 -27.59
C ARG A 516 -24.49 22.79 -28.03
N ALA A 517 -23.17 22.89 -27.94
CA ALA A 517 -22.28 21.78 -28.23
C ALA A 517 -22.42 20.66 -27.19
N VAL A 518 -22.58 20.99 -25.92
CA VAL A 518 -22.87 20.04 -24.83
C VAL A 518 -24.20 19.32 -25.07
N ASP A 519 -25.27 20.06 -25.38
CA ASP A 519 -26.57 19.46 -25.73
C ASP A 519 -26.45 18.48 -26.92
N PHE A 520 -25.66 18.85 -27.94
CA PHE A 520 -25.39 17.97 -29.08
C PHE A 520 -24.60 16.70 -28.67
N PHE A 521 -23.57 16.84 -27.83
CA PHE A 521 -22.80 15.72 -27.28
C PHE A 521 -23.71 14.72 -26.55
N LEU A 522 -24.56 15.21 -25.65
CA LEU A 522 -25.48 14.38 -24.88
C LEU A 522 -26.52 13.68 -25.77
N LYS A 523 -27.13 14.39 -26.73
CA LYS A 523 -28.10 13.82 -27.68
C LYS A 523 -27.53 12.74 -28.59
N LYS A 524 -26.21 12.74 -28.80
CA LYS A 524 -25.50 11.76 -29.63
C LYS A 524 -24.92 10.59 -28.81
N GLY A 525 -25.37 10.42 -27.57
CA GLY A 525 -25.00 9.29 -26.71
C GLY A 525 -23.78 9.56 -25.83
N GLY A 526 -23.16 10.73 -25.94
CA GLY A 526 -22.13 11.17 -25.01
C GLY A 526 -22.71 11.33 -23.60
N ARG A 527 -21.89 11.07 -22.58
CA ARG A 527 -22.27 11.16 -21.17
C ARG A 527 -21.20 11.88 -20.36
N VAL A 528 -21.60 12.52 -19.27
CA VAL A 528 -20.66 13.16 -18.33
C VAL A 528 -19.70 12.12 -17.73
N GLU A 529 -20.20 10.91 -17.52
CA GLU A 529 -19.46 9.75 -17.04
C GLU A 529 -18.26 9.43 -17.92
N HIS A 530 -18.34 9.64 -19.24
CA HIS A 530 -17.21 9.42 -20.14
C HIS A 530 -16.08 10.45 -19.91
N ALA A 531 -16.44 11.70 -19.60
CA ALA A 531 -15.48 12.76 -19.28
C ALA A 531 -14.84 12.51 -17.91
N LEU A 532 -15.66 12.24 -16.89
CA LEU A 532 -15.17 11.90 -15.55
C LEU A 532 -14.28 10.65 -15.59
N ASN A 533 -14.67 9.60 -16.33
CA ASN A 533 -13.84 8.41 -16.49
C ASN A 533 -12.44 8.75 -17.03
N GLY A 534 -12.38 9.57 -18.08
CA GLY A 534 -11.11 9.98 -18.68
C GLY A 534 -10.24 10.82 -17.76
N VAL A 535 -10.84 11.80 -17.07
CA VAL A 535 -10.11 12.67 -16.14
C VAL A 535 -9.60 11.89 -14.93
N LEU A 536 -10.44 11.06 -14.31
CA LEU A 536 -10.03 10.27 -13.14
C LEU A 536 -8.98 9.23 -13.50
N HIS A 537 -9.11 8.57 -14.65
CA HIS A 537 -8.10 7.62 -15.12
C HIS A 537 -6.78 8.34 -15.40
N ALA A 538 -6.80 9.47 -16.12
CA ALA A 538 -5.59 10.24 -16.38
C ALA A 538 -4.95 10.81 -15.10
N ALA A 539 -5.75 11.21 -14.12
CA ALA A 539 -5.25 11.68 -12.83
C ALA A 539 -4.60 10.53 -12.04
N SER A 540 -5.19 9.33 -12.05
CA SER A 540 -4.60 8.15 -11.41
C SER A 540 -3.32 7.67 -12.09
N GLU A 541 -3.32 7.60 -13.43
CA GLU A 541 -2.18 7.07 -14.20
C GLU A 541 -0.99 8.03 -14.23
N LEU A 542 -1.24 9.33 -14.18
CA LEU A 542 -0.16 10.32 -14.31
C LEU A 542 0.18 10.99 -12.98
N GLY A 543 -0.65 10.81 -11.96
CA GLY A 543 -0.45 11.36 -10.62
C GLY A 543 0.70 10.68 -9.88
N PRO A 544 0.92 11.04 -8.60
CA PRO A 544 1.88 10.35 -7.74
C PRO A 544 1.62 8.85 -7.67
N GLY A 545 0.37 8.44 -7.89
CA GLY A 545 -0.10 7.06 -7.91
C GLY A 545 0.31 6.21 -9.13
N GLY A 546 0.72 6.86 -10.22
CA GLY A 546 0.99 6.21 -11.51
C GLY A 546 2.42 6.42 -11.98
N ASP A 547 2.60 7.05 -13.14
CA ASP A 547 3.92 7.30 -13.74
C ASP A 547 4.64 8.53 -13.16
N GLY A 548 3.96 9.34 -12.34
CA GLY A 548 4.52 10.51 -11.69
C GLY A 548 4.78 11.69 -12.62
N SER A 549 4.44 11.62 -13.92
CA SER A 549 4.65 12.71 -14.88
C SER A 549 3.92 14.01 -14.50
N PHE A 550 2.90 13.94 -13.64
CA PHE A 550 2.30 15.13 -13.02
C PHE A 550 3.33 15.98 -12.27
N LEU A 551 4.24 15.32 -11.57
CA LEU A 551 5.22 15.95 -10.67
C LEU A 551 6.47 16.43 -11.41
N GLU A 552 6.62 16.13 -12.71
CA GLU A 552 7.71 16.65 -13.53
C GLU A 552 7.53 18.15 -13.86
N ILE A 553 6.31 18.66 -13.72
CA ILE A 553 6.00 20.08 -13.88
C ILE A 553 6.11 20.74 -12.50
N GLU A 554 7.16 21.52 -12.29
CA GLU A 554 7.51 22.14 -10.98
C GLU A 554 6.30 22.86 -10.33
N ASP A 555 5.59 23.70 -11.10
CA ASP A 555 4.41 24.42 -10.60
C ASP A 555 3.32 23.48 -10.04
N PHE A 556 3.09 22.33 -10.69
CA PHE A 556 2.08 21.36 -10.24
C PHE A 556 2.54 20.57 -9.02
N ALA A 557 3.83 20.26 -8.96
CA ALA A 557 4.43 19.59 -7.80
C ALA A 557 4.36 20.47 -6.56
N ASP A 558 4.74 21.75 -6.68
CA ASP A 558 4.73 22.73 -5.59
C ASP A 558 3.32 22.99 -5.07
N ASP A 559 2.36 23.21 -5.97
CA ASP A 559 0.94 23.37 -5.61
C ASP A 559 0.38 22.14 -4.89
N LEU A 560 0.71 20.93 -5.37
CA LEU A 560 0.26 19.69 -4.75
C LEU A 560 0.90 19.47 -3.37
N ALA A 561 2.19 19.78 -3.23
CA ALA A 561 2.93 19.69 -1.98
C ALA A 561 2.40 20.68 -0.92
N ALA A 562 1.90 21.84 -1.33
CA ALA A 562 1.28 22.83 -0.45
C ALA A 562 -0.06 22.35 0.15
N LEU A 563 -0.70 21.34 -0.43
CA LEU A 563 -1.95 20.77 0.06
C LEU A 563 -1.70 19.73 1.16
N PRO A 564 -2.58 19.64 2.17
CA PRO A 564 -2.41 18.72 3.28
C PRO A 564 -2.50 17.26 2.83
N ASP A 565 -1.58 16.43 3.33
CA ASP A 565 -1.61 14.98 3.16
C ASP A 565 -2.86 14.36 3.79
N CYS A 566 -3.44 13.38 3.11
CA CYS A 566 -4.56 12.60 3.61
C CYS A 566 -4.41 11.12 3.27
N GLU A 567 -4.99 10.27 4.12
CA GLU A 567 -5.14 8.83 3.84
C GLU A 567 -6.04 8.57 2.62
N ASN A 568 -6.84 9.56 2.20
CA ASN A 568 -7.72 9.46 1.02
C ASN A 568 -7.07 9.94 -0.28
N ASP A 569 -5.84 10.47 -0.26
CA ASP A 569 -5.13 10.90 -1.49
C ASP A 569 -4.87 9.73 -2.43
N GLU A 570 -5.09 9.86 -3.73
CA GLU A 570 -4.96 8.76 -4.70
C GLU A 570 -5.96 7.59 -4.52
N ASP A 571 -7.00 7.70 -3.66
CA ASP A 571 -8.05 6.69 -3.58
C ASP A 571 -9.11 6.88 -4.70
N TYR A 572 -8.66 6.74 -5.94
CA TYR A 572 -9.52 6.84 -7.11
C TYR A 572 -10.66 5.81 -7.12
N PRO A 573 -10.48 4.55 -6.69
CA PRO A 573 -11.60 3.62 -6.53
C PRO A 573 -12.71 4.19 -5.64
N LEU A 574 -12.36 4.75 -4.47
CA LEU A 574 -13.33 5.39 -3.57
C LEU A 574 -14.03 6.60 -4.23
N LEU A 575 -13.26 7.45 -4.92
CA LEU A 575 -13.79 8.62 -5.64
C LEU A 575 -14.76 8.20 -6.76
N ARG A 576 -14.45 7.15 -7.52
CA ARG A 576 -15.31 6.61 -8.59
C ARG A 576 -16.61 6.05 -8.04
N ALA A 577 -16.54 5.29 -6.95
CA ALA A 577 -17.72 4.72 -6.28
C ALA A 577 -18.65 5.82 -5.77
N ASN A 578 -18.11 6.86 -5.12
CA ASN A 578 -18.89 7.98 -4.59
C ASN A 578 -19.43 8.93 -5.68
N LEU A 579 -18.81 8.97 -6.87
CA LEU A 579 -19.35 9.66 -8.04
C LEU A 579 -20.39 8.82 -8.81
N CYS A 580 -20.69 7.60 -8.35
CA CYS A 580 -21.59 6.66 -9.00
C CYS A 580 -21.17 6.33 -10.45
N LEU A 581 -19.86 6.25 -10.71
CA LEU A 581 -19.38 5.86 -12.04
C LEU A 581 -19.56 4.35 -12.25
N PRO A 582 -20.11 3.91 -13.39
CA PRO A 582 -20.22 2.50 -13.73
C PRO A 582 -18.85 1.81 -13.69
N SER A 583 -18.78 0.60 -13.11
CA SER A 583 -17.53 -0.17 -12.99
C SER A 583 -16.92 -0.57 -14.33
N ASN A 584 -17.74 -0.66 -15.39
CA ASN A 584 -17.26 -0.90 -16.76
C ASN A 584 -16.61 0.33 -17.40
N LEU A 585 -16.71 1.50 -16.78
CA LEU A 585 -15.87 2.64 -17.09
C LEU A 585 -14.74 2.62 -16.07
N ASN A 586 -13.55 2.21 -16.46
CA ASN A 586 -12.35 2.33 -15.63
C ASN A 586 -11.12 2.39 -16.53
N GLY A 587 -11.00 3.49 -17.27
CA GLY A 587 -9.96 3.68 -18.28
C GLY A 587 -10.48 3.78 -19.72
N PRO A 588 -9.60 3.66 -20.73
CA PRO A 588 -9.97 3.79 -22.13
C PRO A 588 -11.06 2.76 -22.53
N ALA A 589 -12.02 3.20 -23.35
CA ALA A 589 -13.11 2.36 -23.85
C ALA A 589 -12.70 1.46 -25.02
N SER A 590 -11.55 1.72 -25.64
CA SER A 590 -10.99 0.94 -26.75
C SER A 590 -9.98 -0.08 -26.21
N SER A 591 -10.28 -1.38 -26.32
CA SER A 591 -9.35 -2.47 -26.00
C SER A 591 -8.17 -2.55 -26.98
N ALA A 592 -8.31 -2.00 -28.19
CA ALA A 592 -7.27 -2.00 -29.22
C ALA A 592 -6.01 -1.23 -28.81
N TRP A 593 -6.10 -0.35 -27.81
CA TRP A 593 -4.94 0.31 -27.22
C TRP A 593 -4.17 -0.60 -26.24
N ALA A 594 -4.85 -1.53 -25.55
CA ALA A 594 -4.20 -2.48 -24.65
C ALA A 594 -3.50 -3.62 -25.44
N ASP A 595 -4.14 -4.13 -26.50
CA ASP A 595 -3.61 -5.25 -27.28
C ASP A 595 -2.37 -4.88 -28.12
N LYS A 596 -2.28 -3.64 -28.64
CA LYS A 596 -1.12 -3.18 -29.43
C LYS A 596 0.18 -3.01 -28.63
N PHE A 597 0.12 -2.94 -27.30
CA PHE A 597 1.31 -2.73 -26.46
C PHE A 597 1.69 -3.93 -25.59
N LEU A 598 0.78 -4.91 -25.46
CA LEU A 598 0.96 -6.12 -24.66
C LEU A 598 1.21 -7.39 -25.50
N ASN A 599 1.13 -7.36 -26.83
CA ASN A 599 1.47 -8.52 -27.65
C ASN A 599 3.01 -8.71 -27.72
N PRO A 600 3.59 -9.74 -27.09
CA PRO A 600 5.04 -9.95 -27.09
C PRO A 600 5.55 -10.44 -28.46
N ALA A 601 4.66 -10.95 -29.30
CA ALA A 601 4.98 -11.57 -30.59
C ALA A 601 5.41 -10.56 -31.67
N ASP A 602 4.97 -9.31 -31.59
CA ASP A 602 5.29 -8.29 -32.61
C ASP A 602 6.66 -7.61 -32.40
N LEU A 603 7.49 -8.12 -31.49
CA LEU A 603 8.80 -7.56 -31.13
C LEU A 603 10.00 -8.40 -31.57
N ASP A 604 9.79 -9.61 -32.10
CA ASP A 604 10.89 -10.52 -32.47
C ASP A 604 11.37 -10.31 -33.92
N ASP A 605 10.59 -9.63 -34.77
CA ASP A 605 10.83 -9.59 -36.23
C ASP A 605 11.67 -8.42 -36.74
N THR A 606 12.35 -7.65 -35.89
CA THR A 606 13.14 -6.47 -36.36
C THR A 606 14.63 -6.49 -36.07
N MET A 607 15.20 -7.61 -35.65
CA MET A 607 16.65 -7.77 -35.59
C MET A 607 17.12 -9.04 -36.25
N ASP A 608 17.31 -8.99 -37.58
CA ASP A 608 18.26 -9.89 -38.23
C ASP A 608 19.12 -9.20 -39.30
N THR A 609 20.42 -9.17 -38.99
CA THR A 609 21.59 -9.29 -39.88
C THR A 609 21.94 -8.15 -40.85
N SER A 610 22.78 -7.23 -40.38
CA SER A 610 23.88 -6.71 -41.21
C SER A 610 25.21 -7.00 -40.52
N SER A 611 25.80 -8.15 -40.83
CA SER A 611 27.19 -8.47 -40.48
C SER A 611 27.98 -8.71 -41.77
N SER A 612 28.76 -7.69 -42.09
CA SER A 612 29.92 -7.72 -42.96
C SER A 612 30.89 -8.84 -42.56
N SER A 613 31.29 -9.70 -43.50
CA SER A 613 32.47 -10.55 -43.36
C SER A 613 33.53 -10.16 -44.39
N SER A 614 34.71 -9.86 -43.89
CA SER A 614 35.94 -9.62 -44.64
C SER A 614 36.96 -10.70 -44.30
N GLY A 615 37.37 -11.46 -45.30
CA GLY A 615 38.80 -11.77 -45.53
C GLY A 615 39.38 -13.09 -45.00
N GLN A 616 40.26 -13.64 -45.86
CA GLN A 616 41.18 -14.79 -45.73
C GLN A 616 40.52 -16.17 -45.96
N GLY A 617 40.84 -16.99 -46.95
CA GLY A 617 41.97 -17.02 -47.89
C GLY A 617 42.82 -18.25 -47.62
N VAL A 618 42.57 -19.38 -48.30
CA VAL A 618 43.53 -20.47 -48.55
C VAL A 618 43.20 -21.16 -49.88
N SER A 619 44.26 -21.41 -50.63
CA SER A 619 44.43 -22.02 -51.94
C SER A 619 44.23 -23.55 -51.98
N GLU A 620 44.01 -24.06 -53.20
CA GLU A 620 44.53 -25.31 -53.83
C GLU A 620 43.41 -26.00 -54.64
N SER A 621 43.51 -25.94 -55.98
CA SER A 621 43.91 -27.03 -56.91
C SER A 621 42.68 -27.80 -57.40
N GLU A 622 42.41 -27.81 -58.72
CA GLU A 622 42.50 -29.01 -59.59
C GLU A 622 41.54 -30.13 -59.15
N ASP A 623 40.72 -30.79 -59.96
CA ASP A 623 40.63 -30.98 -61.38
C ASP A 623 39.28 -31.74 -61.62
N GLU A 624 38.86 -31.79 -62.87
CA GLU A 624 38.04 -32.82 -63.54
C GLU A 624 36.90 -33.58 -62.79
N GLY A 625 35.75 -33.66 -63.47
CA GLY A 625 35.08 -34.95 -63.67
C GLY A 625 33.57 -35.03 -63.46
N TYR A 626 32.87 -35.09 -64.60
CA TYR A 626 31.51 -35.59 -64.87
C TYR A 626 30.28 -34.72 -64.55
#